data_AF-A0ABD1S3C9-F1
#
_entry.id   AF-A0ABD1S3C9-F1
#
_cell.length_a   1.000
_cell.length_b   1.000
_cell.length_c   1.000
_cell.angle_alpha   90.00
_cell.angle_beta   90.00
_cell.angle_gamma   90.00
#
_symmetry.space_group_name_H-M   'P 1'
#
loop_
_entity.id
_entity.type
_entity.pdbx_description
1 polymer ?
#
loop_
_entity_poly.entity_id
_entity_poly.type
_entity_poly.pdbx_seq_one_letter_code
_entity_poly.pdbx_strand_id
1 'polypeptide(L)'
;MYQRKEILTYFLVFIFRICSSTDTIGPNQSLKDGDILVSSGNAFALGFFSPGKSRNRYIGIWYNKVPEQTVVWVANRDNPINGTSGVFAIDPAGNLVLSDESRNLSVWSTNVSSITLQKSSSAQLMETGNFVLFQDQSRSVIAWQSFDYPTNTILPNMKVGWNRKTGLNKFFRSWKSHDDPGTGEYGYKLELNGTPQFFIYKGSDRLW
;
A
#
# COMPACT_ATOMS: atom_id res chain seq x y z
N MET A 1 60.60 27.78 29.05
CA MET A 1 60.08 27.22 27.77
C MET A 1 58.85 26.37 28.10
N TYR A 2 57.65 26.95 28.05
CA TYR A 2 56.40 26.24 28.39
C TYR A 2 55.62 26.04 27.10
N GLN A 3 55.52 24.79 26.62
CA GLN A 3 54.72 24.47 25.44
C GLN A 3 53.25 24.33 25.83
N ARG A 4 52.42 25.22 25.28
CA ARG A 4 50.96 25.19 25.36
C ARG A 4 50.45 24.08 24.43
N LYS A 5 49.87 23.01 24.99
CA LYS A 5 49.14 22.00 24.21
C LYS A 5 47.73 22.53 23.95
N GLU A 6 47.41 22.82 22.70
CA GLU A 6 46.05 23.12 22.27
C GLU A 6 45.33 21.81 21.97
N ILE A 7 44.25 21.53 22.70
CA ILE A 7 43.40 20.35 22.49
C ILE A 7 42.30 20.75 21.52
N LEU A 8 42.44 20.33 20.25
CA LEU A 8 41.39 20.49 19.26
C LEU A 8 40.25 19.51 19.58
N THR A 9 39.10 20.03 20.02
CA THR A 9 37.89 19.23 20.28
C THR A 9 37.06 19.20 19.00
N TYR A 10 37.00 18.06 18.32
CA TYR A 10 36.13 17.87 17.16
C TYR A 10 34.69 17.65 17.61
N PHE A 11 33.82 18.63 17.35
CA PHE A 11 32.39 18.54 17.62
C PHE A 11 31.71 17.76 16.49
N LEU A 12 31.42 16.48 16.73
CA LEU A 12 30.71 15.62 15.79
C LEU A 12 29.21 15.97 15.85
N VAL A 13 28.74 16.82 14.91
CA VAL A 13 27.32 17.14 14.80
C VAL A 13 26.59 15.93 14.21
N PHE A 14 26.00 15.10 15.07
CA PHE A 14 25.02 14.11 14.64
C PHE A 14 23.76 14.84 14.18
N ILE A 15 23.60 14.99 12.87
CA ILE A 15 22.33 15.45 12.29
C ILE A 15 21.33 14.30 12.46
N PHE A 16 20.63 14.28 13.59
CA PHE A 16 19.43 13.46 13.72
C PHE A 16 18.38 14.02 12.75
N ARG A 17 18.25 13.41 11.57
CA ARG A 17 17.07 13.56 10.72
C ARG A 17 15.89 13.02 11.53
N ILE A 18 15.14 13.91 12.17
CA ILE A 18 13.83 13.58 12.73
C ILE A 18 12.92 13.31 11.53
N CYS A 19 12.86 12.06 11.09
CA CYS A 19 11.91 11.62 10.08
C CYS A 19 10.56 11.41 10.78
N SER A 20 9.69 12.41 10.73
CA SER A 20 8.29 12.23 11.10
C SER A 20 7.59 11.54 9.95
N SER A 21 7.33 10.24 10.04
CA SER A 21 6.48 9.56 9.07
C SER A 21 5.04 10.05 9.24
N THR A 22 4.45 10.57 8.16
CA THR A 22 3.03 10.89 8.09
C THR A 22 2.22 9.60 7.88
N ASP A 23 0.92 9.63 8.21
CA ASP A 23 -0.05 8.59 7.87
C ASP A 23 -0.90 8.95 6.63
N THR A 24 -0.64 10.13 6.05
CA THR A 24 -1.48 10.74 5.01
C THR A 24 -0.62 11.21 3.82
N ILE A 25 -1.10 10.94 2.60
CA ILE A 25 -0.69 11.58 1.35
C ILE A 25 -1.73 12.67 1.02
N GLY A 26 -1.33 13.93 1.15
CA GLY A 26 -2.15 15.08 0.78
C GLY A 26 -1.96 15.53 -0.67
N PRO A 27 -2.66 16.59 -1.08
CA PRO A 27 -2.44 17.23 -2.38
C PRO A 27 -0.98 17.64 -2.58
N ASN A 28 -0.44 17.40 -3.78
CA ASN A 28 0.96 17.68 -4.16
C ASN A 28 2.03 16.92 -3.33
N GLN A 29 1.63 15.94 -2.52
CA GLN A 29 2.55 15.02 -1.88
C GLN A 29 2.65 13.73 -2.68
N SER A 30 3.81 13.11 -2.62
CA SER A 30 4.06 11.82 -3.23
C SER A 30 4.95 10.99 -2.33
N LEU A 31 4.83 9.67 -2.49
CA LEU A 31 5.71 8.69 -1.90
C LEU A 31 6.65 8.20 -3.00
N LYS A 32 7.96 8.32 -2.78
CA LYS A 32 8.99 7.76 -3.66
C LYS A 32 9.64 6.55 -3.01
N ASP A 33 10.48 5.86 -3.77
CA ASP A 33 11.24 4.73 -3.23
C ASP A 33 12.11 5.16 -2.03
N GLY A 34 11.99 4.44 -0.92
CA GLY A 34 12.63 4.77 0.36
C GLY A 34 11.75 5.58 1.32
N ASP A 35 10.70 6.24 0.83
CA ASP A 35 9.72 6.90 1.69
C ASP A 35 8.75 5.87 2.32
N ILE A 36 8.33 6.14 3.55
CA ILE A 36 7.41 5.29 4.29
C ILE A 36 6.32 6.16 4.94
N LEU A 37 5.08 5.71 4.77
CA LEU A 37 3.90 6.24 5.43
C LEU A 37 3.49 5.27 6.55
N VAL A 38 3.31 5.75 7.77
CA VAL A 38 3.05 4.91 8.95
C VAL A 38 1.73 5.29 9.58
N SER A 39 0.87 4.31 9.85
CA SER A 39 -0.41 4.52 10.55
C SER A 39 -0.21 5.20 11.91
N SER A 40 -1.16 6.00 12.39
CA SER A 40 -1.10 6.70 13.70
C SER A 40 -0.77 5.80 14.90
N GLY A 41 -1.20 4.54 14.89
CA GLY A 41 -0.89 3.54 15.92
C GLY A 41 0.48 2.83 15.77
N ASN A 42 1.26 3.20 14.74
CA ASN A 42 2.51 2.55 14.33
C ASN A 42 2.37 1.04 14.05
N ALA A 43 1.16 0.54 13.82
CA ALA A 43 0.90 -0.89 13.60
C ALA A 43 1.22 -1.31 12.15
N PHE A 44 0.88 -0.44 11.20
CA PHE A 44 1.06 -0.67 9.77
C PHE A 44 1.92 0.42 9.13
N ALA A 45 2.66 0.04 8.10
CA ALA A 45 3.41 0.93 7.24
C ALA A 45 3.08 0.64 5.78
N LEU A 46 3.16 1.66 4.94
CA LEU A 46 2.95 1.62 3.50
C LEU A 46 4.18 2.23 2.79
N GLY A 47 4.63 1.58 1.73
CA GLY A 47 5.74 2.06 0.91
C GLY A 47 6.22 1.07 -0.14
N PHE A 48 7.34 1.41 -0.77
CA PHE A 48 7.96 0.57 -1.79
C PHE A 48 8.76 -0.56 -1.16
N PHE A 49 8.59 -1.78 -1.69
CA PHE A 49 9.31 -2.96 -1.23
C PHE A 49 9.65 -3.92 -2.38
N SER A 50 10.53 -4.88 -2.08
CA SER A 50 10.89 -6.01 -2.95
C SER A 50 10.80 -7.31 -2.15
N PRO A 51 9.98 -8.29 -2.57
CA PRO A 51 9.86 -9.55 -1.84
C PRO A 51 11.06 -10.46 -2.08
N GLY A 52 11.62 -10.97 -0.98
CA GLY A 52 12.73 -11.94 -0.96
C GLY A 52 13.89 -11.56 -1.88
N LYS A 53 14.13 -12.35 -2.94
CA LYS A 53 15.24 -12.12 -3.89
C LYS A 53 14.86 -11.31 -5.13
N SER A 54 13.61 -10.87 -5.22
CA SER A 54 13.12 -10.11 -6.37
C SER A 54 13.79 -8.74 -6.47
N ARG A 55 14.04 -8.29 -7.70
CA ARG A 55 14.48 -6.90 -7.99
C ARG A 55 13.32 -5.99 -8.37
N ASN A 56 12.12 -6.56 -8.51
CA ASN A 56 10.93 -5.81 -8.83
C ASN A 56 10.51 -4.96 -7.62
N ARG A 57 9.93 -3.78 -7.91
CA ARG A 57 9.39 -2.87 -6.91
C ARG A 57 7.87 -2.86 -6.93
N TYR A 58 7.31 -2.90 -5.74
CA TYR A 58 5.88 -2.90 -5.48
C TYR A 58 5.54 -1.90 -4.38
N ILE A 59 4.36 -1.29 -4.46
CA ILE A 59 3.74 -0.61 -3.31
C ILE A 59 2.96 -1.64 -2.50
N GLY A 60 3.21 -1.68 -1.19
CA GLY A 60 2.49 -2.57 -0.29
C GLY A 60 2.31 -2.01 1.11
N ILE A 61 1.50 -2.70 1.88
CA ILE A 61 1.28 -2.46 3.31
C ILE A 61 1.85 -3.65 4.07
N TRP A 62 2.56 -3.40 5.17
CA TRP A 62 3.11 -4.43 6.06
C TRP A 62 2.93 -4.08 7.53
N TYR A 63 3.11 -5.07 8.40
CA TYR A 63 3.19 -4.83 9.84
C TYR A 63 4.49 -4.10 10.20
N ASN A 64 4.39 -2.89 10.73
CA ASN A 64 5.54 -2.00 10.94
C ASN A 64 6.43 -2.44 12.13
N LYS A 65 5.88 -3.18 13.09
CA LYS A 65 6.58 -3.61 14.31
C LYS A 65 7.15 -5.04 14.23
N VAL A 66 6.95 -5.73 13.11
CA VAL A 66 7.47 -7.09 12.92
C VAL A 66 8.83 -6.98 12.22
N PRO A 67 9.92 -7.56 12.78
CA PRO A 67 11.25 -7.45 12.19
C PRO A 67 11.34 -8.02 10.77
N GLU A 68 10.64 -9.14 10.53
CA GLU A 68 10.46 -9.70 9.20
C GLU A 68 9.33 -8.97 8.49
N GLN A 69 9.60 -8.47 7.27
CA GLN A 69 8.65 -7.66 6.52
C GLN A 69 7.43 -8.49 6.08
N THR A 70 6.40 -8.50 6.91
CA THR A 70 5.17 -9.26 6.70
C THR A 70 4.18 -8.41 5.92
N VAL A 71 4.16 -8.57 4.60
CA VAL A 71 3.31 -7.81 3.68
C VAL A 71 1.88 -8.37 3.68
N VAL A 72 0.90 -7.47 3.86
CA VAL A 72 -0.52 -7.80 4.00
C VAL A 72 -1.38 -7.30 2.83
N TRP A 73 -0.85 -6.38 2.02
CA TRP A 73 -1.51 -5.85 0.84
C TRP A 73 -0.50 -5.34 -0.19
N VAL A 74 -0.81 -5.44 -1.49
CA VAL A 74 0.07 -5.04 -2.60
C VAL A 74 -0.77 -4.39 -3.71
N ALA A 75 -0.46 -3.15 -4.09
CA ALA A 75 -1.22 -2.40 -5.10
C ALA A 75 -1.00 -2.98 -6.51
N ASN A 76 0.25 -2.94 -6.97
CA ASN A 76 0.66 -3.27 -8.33
C ASN A 76 1.16 -4.71 -8.44
N ARG A 77 0.48 -5.65 -7.77
CA ARG A 77 0.95 -7.04 -7.63
C ARG A 77 1.24 -7.75 -8.95
N ASP A 78 0.47 -7.44 -10.00
CA ASP A 78 0.62 -8.04 -11.34
C ASP A 78 1.40 -7.14 -12.32
N ASN A 79 1.73 -5.90 -11.92
CA ASN A 79 2.41 -4.91 -12.75
C ASN A 79 3.59 -4.29 -11.97
N PRO A 80 4.70 -5.02 -11.77
CA PRO A 80 5.86 -4.51 -11.06
C PRO A 80 6.53 -3.32 -11.77
N ILE A 81 7.28 -2.53 -11.00
CA ILE A 81 8.22 -1.53 -11.52
C ILE A 81 9.63 -2.12 -11.52
N ASN A 82 10.37 -1.87 -12.60
CA ASN A 82 11.78 -2.22 -12.69
C ASN A 82 12.63 -1.05 -12.20
N GLY A 83 13.34 -1.23 -11.09
CA GLY A 83 14.13 -0.14 -10.47
C GLY A 83 13.29 0.77 -9.57
N THR A 84 13.88 1.87 -9.12
CA THR A 84 13.37 2.72 -8.03
C THR A 84 12.73 4.03 -8.52
N SER A 85 12.29 4.08 -9.78
CA SER A 85 11.65 5.25 -10.41
C SER A 85 10.15 5.38 -10.12
N GLY A 86 9.65 4.59 -9.16
CA GLY A 86 8.24 4.59 -8.78
C GLY A 86 7.86 5.84 -8.01
N VAL A 87 6.72 6.43 -8.37
CA VAL A 87 6.10 7.53 -7.63
C VAL A 87 4.64 7.21 -7.38
N PHE A 88 4.25 7.24 -6.11
CA PHE A 88 2.88 6.98 -5.68
C PHE A 88 2.25 8.25 -5.14
N ALA A 89 1.24 8.77 -5.82
CA ALA A 89 0.69 10.09 -5.55
C ALA A 89 -0.79 10.19 -5.94
N ILE A 90 -1.43 11.26 -5.49
CA ILE A 90 -2.76 11.64 -5.98
C ILE A 90 -2.59 12.55 -7.19
N ASP A 91 -3.23 12.19 -8.31
CA ASP A 91 -3.18 12.96 -9.54
C ASP A 91 -4.09 14.20 -9.47
N PRO A 92 -3.99 15.14 -10.44
CA PRO A 92 -4.85 16.32 -10.47
C PRO A 92 -6.36 16.04 -10.60
N ALA A 93 -6.74 14.81 -10.99
CA ALA A 93 -8.12 14.36 -11.07
C ALA A 93 -8.60 13.72 -9.75
N GLY A 94 -7.77 13.69 -8.71
CA GLY A 94 -8.11 13.13 -7.40
C GLY A 94 -8.04 11.61 -7.34
N ASN A 95 -7.42 10.97 -8.33
CA ASN A 95 -7.21 9.53 -8.39
C ASN A 95 -5.85 9.18 -7.77
N LEU A 96 -5.76 8.07 -7.06
CA LEU A 96 -4.50 7.59 -6.53
C LEU A 96 -3.79 6.75 -7.59
N VAL A 97 -2.54 7.12 -7.93
CA VAL A 97 -1.79 6.61 -9.08
C VAL A 97 -0.38 6.20 -8.67
N LEU A 98 0.06 5.05 -9.19
CA LEU A 98 1.45 4.64 -9.20
C LEU A 98 2.01 4.83 -10.62
N SER A 99 2.99 5.70 -10.76
CA SER A 99 3.72 5.91 -12.02
C SER A 99 5.15 5.39 -11.95
N ASP A 100 5.69 5.04 -13.11
CA ASP A 100 7.11 4.79 -13.34
C ASP A 100 7.67 5.95 -14.17
N GLU A 101 8.38 6.86 -13.50
CA GLU A 101 8.93 8.08 -14.14
C GLU A 101 9.94 7.73 -15.25
N SER A 102 10.68 6.62 -15.13
CA SER A 102 11.69 6.22 -16.12
C SER A 102 11.07 5.84 -17.46
N ARG A 103 9.84 5.30 -17.44
CA ARG A 103 9.09 4.88 -18.63
C ARG A 103 7.96 5.83 -19.00
N ASN A 104 7.75 6.89 -18.22
CA ASN A 104 6.61 7.79 -18.34
C ASN A 104 5.27 7.03 -18.43
N LEU A 105 5.08 6.04 -17.55
CA LEU A 105 3.96 5.11 -17.59
C LEU A 105 3.18 5.11 -16.26
N SER A 106 1.86 5.15 -16.34
CA SER A 106 0.99 4.82 -15.19
C SER A 106 0.86 3.30 -15.08
N VAL A 107 1.33 2.74 -13.97
CA VAL A 107 1.44 1.29 -13.73
C VAL A 107 0.22 0.75 -13.00
N TRP A 108 -0.41 1.57 -12.16
CA TRP A 108 -1.60 1.23 -11.40
C TRP A 108 -2.36 2.49 -10.99
N SER A 109 -3.69 2.39 -10.87
CA SER A 109 -4.53 3.47 -10.34
C SER A 109 -5.80 2.93 -9.68
N THR A 110 -6.43 3.73 -8.83
CA THR A 110 -7.71 3.37 -8.19
C THR A 110 -8.91 3.42 -9.14
N ASN A 111 -8.76 4.03 -10.32
CA ASN A 111 -9.82 4.23 -11.32
C ASN A 111 -11.12 4.83 -10.75
N VAL A 112 -10.99 5.78 -9.82
CA VAL A 112 -12.16 6.51 -9.31
C VAL A 112 -12.47 7.71 -10.20
N SER A 113 -13.76 7.98 -10.39
CA SER A 113 -14.21 9.24 -10.97
C SER A 113 -14.21 10.32 -9.89
N SER A 114 -13.75 11.53 -10.21
CA SER A 114 -13.90 12.66 -9.28
C SER A 114 -15.38 13.01 -9.13
N ILE A 115 -15.90 12.91 -7.91
CA ILE A 115 -17.29 13.28 -7.59
C ILE A 115 -17.37 14.77 -7.22
N THR A 116 -16.24 15.37 -6.84
CA THR A 116 -16.15 16.76 -6.39
C THR A 116 -15.35 17.62 -7.38
N LEU A 117 -15.75 18.88 -7.54
CA LEU A 117 -14.99 19.89 -8.30
C LEU A 117 -13.80 20.45 -7.49
N GLN A 118 -13.73 20.11 -6.20
CA GLN A 118 -12.72 20.62 -5.27
C GLN A 118 -11.53 19.66 -5.21
N LYS A 119 -10.33 20.20 -5.43
CA LYS A 119 -9.04 19.47 -5.43
C LYS A 119 -8.55 19.17 -4.00
N SER A 120 -9.39 18.57 -3.18
CA SER A 120 -9.11 18.35 -1.75
C SER A 120 -8.92 16.88 -1.39
N SER A 121 -8.59 16.03 -2.37
CA SER A 121 -8.38 14.61 -2.15
C SER A 121 -7.18 14.34 -1.25
N SER A 122 -7.32 13.34 -0.37
CA SER A 122 -6.22 12.85 0.46
C SER A 122 -6.34 11.35 0.65
N ALA A 123 -5.21 10.66 0.81
CA ALA A 123 -5.17 9.23 1.06
C ALA A 123 -4.52 8.97 2.42
N GLN A 124 -5.12 8.13 3.26
CA GLN A 124 -4.66 7.89 4.64
C GLN A 124 -4.55 6.38 4.91
N LEU A 125 -3.46 5.97 5.58
CA LEU A 125 -3.31 4.63 6.14
C LEU A 125 -3.89 4.60 7.55
N MET A 126 -5.05 3.97 7.67
CA MET A 126 -5.75 3.83 8.93
C MET A 126 -5.00 2.86 9.86
N GLU A 127 -5.26 2.98 11.17
CA GLU A 127 -4.73 2.09 12.21
C GLU A 127 -5.08 0.62 12.01
N THR A 128 -6.15 0.35 11.28
CA THR A 128 -6.62 -1.00 10.91
C THR A 128 -5.81 -1.63 9.79
N GLY A 129 -4.92 -0.87 9.14
CA GLY A 129 -4.21 -1.26 7.92
C GLY A 129 -5.00 -0.99 6.64
N ASN A 130 -6.20 -0.40 6.74
CA ASN A 130 -6.96 0.03 5.56
C ASN A 130 -6.36 1.34 5.00
N PHE A 131 -5.89 1.32 3.76
CA PHE A 131 -5.54 2.54 3.03
C PHE A 131 -6.77 3.10 2.31
N VAL A 132 -7.14 4.34 2.59
CA VAL A 132 -8.41 4.95 2.16
C VAL A 132 -8.14 6.25 1.40
N LEU A 133 -8.78 6.40 0.25
CA LEU A 133 -8.79 7.63 -0.55
C LEU A 133 -10.10 8.40 -0.29
N PHE A 134 -9.95 9.64 0.16
CA PHE A 134 -11.03 10.60 0.36
C PHE A 134 -11.02 11.65 -0.75
N GLN A 135 -12.22 12.11 -1.15
CA GLN A 135 -12.40 13.15 -2.18
C GLN A 135 -12.82 14.52 -1.63
N ASP A 136 -12.82 14.68 -0.31
CA ASP A 136 -13.19 15.90 0.39
C ASP A 136 -12.25 16.19 1.57
N GLN A 137 -12.12 17.48 1.92
CA GLN A 137 -11.25 17.91 3.01
C GLN A 137 -11.70 17.38 4.38
N SER A 138 -13.01 17.20 4.57
CA SER A 138 -13.60 16.62 5.79
C SER A 138 -13.48 15.10 5.88
N ARG A 139 -12.92 14.43 4.87
CA ARG A 139 -12.78 12.96 4.81
C ARG A 139 -14.11 12.22 5.03
N SER A 140 -15.21 12.80 4.55
CA SER A 140 -16.56 12.25 4.67
C SER A 140 -16.94 11.36 3.48
N VAL A 141 -16.30 11.55 2.32
CA VAL A 141 -16.57 10.81 1.08
C VAL A 141 -15.41 9.87 0.78
N ILE A 142 -15.61 8.58 1.06
CA ILE A 142 -14.67 7.52 0.70
C ILE A 142 -14.87 7.19 -0.79
N ALA A 143 -13.85 7.48 -1.59
CA ALA A 143 -13.86 7.16 -3.02
C ALA A 143 -13.31 5.76 -3.30
N TRP A 144 -12.32 5.32 -2.52
CA TRP A 144 -11.70 4.02 -2.65
C TRP A 144 -11.09 3.55 -1.33
N GLN A 145 -11.01 2.23 -1.11
CA GLN A 145 -10.30 1.67 0.03
C GLN A 145 -9.65 0.31 -0.31
N SER A 146 -8.45 0.07 0.24
CA SER A 146 -7.68 -1.16 0.03
C SER A 146 -8.42 -2.42 0.48
N PHE A 147 -9.25 -2.32 1.52
CA PHE A 147 -10.04 -3.44 2.04
C PHE A 147 -11.08 -3.97 1.05
N ASP A 148 -11.39 -3.21 0.00
CA ASP A 148 -12.27 -3.64 -1.08
C ASP A 148 -11.53 -4.44 -2.16
N TYR A 149 -10.19 -4.35 -2.20
CA TYR A 149 -9.31 -4.98 -3.18
C TYR A 149 -8.22 -5.79 -2.46
N PRO A 150 -8.58 -6.88 -1.76
CA PRO A 150 -7.62 -7.71 -1.03
C PRO A 150 -6.59 -8.40 -1.95
N THR A 151 -5.43 -8.75 -1.39
CA THR A 151 -4.43 -9.60 -2.05
C THR A 151 -4.53 -11.04 -1.57
N ASN A 152 -3.72 -11.45 -0.61
CA ASN A 152 -3.59 -12.82 -0.10
C ASN A 152 -3.86 -12.94 1.41
N THR A 153 -4.14 -11.83 2.10
CA THR A 153 -4.22 -11.78 3.56
C THR A 153 -5.55 -11.15 4.02
N ILE A 154 -6.17 -11.74 5.04
CA ILE A 154 -7.32 -11.17 5.74
C ILE A 154 -6.81 -10.43 6.98
N LEU A 155 -7.07 -9.13 7.07
CA LEU A 155 -6.87 -8.34 8.28
C LEU A 155 -8.16 -8.26 9.11
N PRO A 156 -8.07 -7.95 10.42
CA PRO A 156 -9.24 -7.63 11.23
C PRO A 156 -10.09 -6.53 10.57
N ASN A 157 -11.41 -6.68 10.66
CA ASN A 157 -12.41 -5.76 10.08
C ASN A 157 -12.55 -5.79 8.54
N MET A 158 -11.75 -6.59 7.82
CA MET A 158 -12.00 -6.83 6.39
C MET A 158 -13.28 -7.63 6.20
N LYS A 159 -14.05 -7.27 5.16
CA LYS A 159 -15.25 -8.01 4.75
C LYS A 159 -14.93 -8.88 3.55
N VAL A 160 -15.29 -10.16 3.63
CA VAL A 160 -15.07 -11.14 2.56
C VAL A 160 -16.41 -11.51 1.93
N GLY A 161 -16.43 -11.66 0.61
CA GLY A 161 -17.60 -12.03 -0.18
C GLY A 161 -18.26 -10.83 -0.86
N TRP A 162 -19.55 -10.96 -1.11
CA TRP A 162 -20.29 -10.05 -1.98
C TRP A 162 -20.80 -8.82 -1.26
N ASN A 163 -20.44 -7.64 -1.77
CA ASN A 163 -21.16 -6.41 -1.49
C ASN A 163 -22.35 -6.28 -2.44
N ARG A 164 -23.55 -6.60 -1.95
CA ARG A 164 -24.79 -6.56 -2.76
C ARG A 164 -25.17 -5.16 -3.29
N LYS A 165 -24.69 -4.08 -2.65
CA LYS A 165 -24.96 -2.71 -3.10
C LYS A 165 -24.10 -2.33 -4.30
N THR A 166 -22.82 -2.74 -4.30
CA THR A 166 -21.86 -2.36 -5.36
C THR A 166 -21.62 -3.48 -6.38
N GLY A 167 -22.08 -4.70 -6.12
CA GLY A 167 -21.79 -5.88 -6.95
C GLY A 167 -20.36 -6.41 -6.78
N LEU A 168 -19.54 -5.81 -5.92
CA LEU A 168 -18.14 -6.20 -5.75
C LEU A 168 -18.01 -7.51 -4.95
N ASN A 169 -17.35 -8.51 -5.53
CA ASN A 169 -16.97 -9.73 -4.84
C ASN A 169 -15.53 -9.62 -4.29
N LYS A 170 -15.38 -9.59 -2.97
CA LYS A 170 -14.09 -9.47 -2.28
C LYS A 170 -13.59 -10.86 -1.91
N PHE A 171 -12.48 -11.28 -2.51
CA PHE A 171 -11.91 -12.59 -2.29
C PHE A 171 -10.39 -12.55 -2.39
N PHE A 172 -9.72 -13.54 -1.81
CA PHE A 172 -8.26 -13.55 -1.74
C PHE A 172 -7.69 -14.45 -2.82
N ARG A 173 -6.50 -14.09 -3.29
CA ARG A 173 -5.66 -14.94 -4.14
C ARG A 173 -4.25 -14.99 -3.60
N SER A 174 -3.69 -16.20 -3.55
CA SER A 174 -2.31 -16.43 -3.12
C SER A 174 -1.33 -15.61 -3.96
N TRP A 175 -0.12 -15.46 -3.45
CA TRP A 175 1.01 -15.06 -4.28
C TRP A 175 1.41 -16.22 -5.21
N LYS A 176 2.14 -15.92 -6.30
CA LYS A 176 2.69 -16.96 -7.18
C LYS A 176 3.81 -17.73 -6.49
N SER A 177 4.65 -17.03 -5.74
CA SER A 177 5.72 -17.62 -4.93
C SER A 177 6.13 -16.68 -3.80
N HIS A 178 7.10 -17.07 -2.99
CA HIS A 178 7.68 -16.21 -1.94
C HIS A 178 8.27 -14.91 -2.50
N ASP A 179 8.88 -14.97 -3.69
CA ASP A 179 9.56 -13.83 -4.32
C ASP A 179 8.69 -13.11 -5.38
N ASP A 180 7.45 -13.57 -5.61
CA ASP A 180 6.54 -13.00 -6.60
C ASP A 180 5.10 -12.83 -6.04
N PRO A 181 4.69 -11.59 -5.72
CA PRO A 181 3.39 -11.27 -5.15
C PRO A 181 2.26 -11.26 -6.17
N GLY A 182 2.57 -11.50 -7.45
CA GLY A 182 1.61 -11.64 -8.52
C GLY A 182 0.49 -12.63 -8.18
N THR A 183 -0.59 -12.53 -8.92
CA THR A 183 -1.78 -13.35 -8.72
C THR A 183 -1.45 -14.83 -8.92
N GLY A 184 -1.47 -15.60 -7.83
CA GLY A 184 -1.24 -17.03 -7.81
C GLY A 184 -2.48 -17.85 -8.16
N GLU A 185 -2.31 -19.19 -8.14
CA GLU A 185 -3.33 -20.13 -8.57
C GLU A 185 -4.43 -20.36 -7.54
N TYR A 186 -4.14 -20.16 -6.25
CA TYR A 186 -5.07 -20.46 -5.18
C TYR A 186 -5.95 -19.26 -4.85
N GLY A 187 -7.26 -19.50 -4.66
CA GLY A 187 -8.21 -18.46 -4.25
C GLY A 187 -9.16 -18.91 -3.17
N TYR A 188 -9.54 -18.00 -2.28
CA TYR A 188 -10.52 -18.23 -1.21
C TYR A 188 -11.73 -17.32 -1.40
N LYS A 189 -12.89 -17.89 -1.71
CA LYS A 189 -14.06 -17.17 -2.23
C LYS A 189 -15.35 -17.59 -1.53
N LEU A 190 -16.28 -16.64 -1.37
CA LEU A 190 -17.66 -16.93 -0.98
C LEU A 190 -18.51 -17.21 -2.23
N GLU A 191 -19.11 -18.38 -2.30
CA GLU A 191 -20.17 -18.68 -3.26
C GLU A 191 -21.55 -18.46 -2.64
N LEU A 192 -22.50 -18.00 -3.46
CA LEU A 192 -23.89 -17.74 -3.05
C LEU A 192 -24.89 -18.72 -3.67
N ASN A 193 -24.41 -19.76 -4.37
CA ASN A 193 -25.26 -20.75 -5.01
C ASN A 193 -25.88 -21.66 -3.94
N GLY A 194 -27.15 -21.40 -3.60
CA GLY A 194 -27.83 -22.05 -2.48
C GLY A 194 -27.48 -21.39 -1.15
N THR A 195 -26.84 -22.13 -0.25
CA THR A 195 -26.39 -21.58 1.05
C THR A 195 -25.02 -20.93 0.89
N PRO A 196 -24.79 -19.71 1.39
CA PRO A 196 -23.48 -19.07 1.33
C PRO A 196 -22.39 -19.92 1.99
N GLN A 197 -21.37 -20.28 1.21
CA GLN A 197 -20.26 -21.14 1.66
C GLN A 197 -18.93 -20.64 1.10
N PHE A 198 -17.87 -20.76 1.90
CA PHE A 198 -16.52 -20.44 1.47
C PHE A 198 -15.85 -21.68 0.89
N PHE A 199 -15.13 -21.48 -0.20
CA PHE A 199 -14.39 -22.54 -0.87
C PHE A 199 -12.98 -22.09 -1.24
N ILE A 200 -12.08 -23.06 -1.31
CA ILE A 200 -10.72 -22.91 -1.85
C ILE A 200 -10.72 -23.43 -3.29
N TYR A 201 -10.14 -22.63 -4.19
CA TYR A 201 -9.95 -22.99 -5.59
C TYR A 201 -8.48 -23.08 -5.94
N LYS A 202 -8.16 -23.91 -6.92
CA LYS A 202 -6.95 -23.81 -7.74
C LYS A 202 -7.37 -23.54 -9.17
N GLY A 203 -7.14 -22.32 -9.67
CA GLY A 203 -7.69 -21.88 -10.95
C GLY A 203 -9.23 -21.87 -10.93
N SER A 204 -9.84 -22.71 -11.76
CA SER A 204 -11.30 -22.95 -11.81
C SER A 204 -11.76 -24.11 -10.92
N ASP A 205 -10.83 -24.92 -10.43
CA ASP A 205 -11.16 -26.19 -9.76
C ASP A 205 -11.39 -25.95 -8.27
N ARG A 206 -12.56 -26.36 -7.77
CA ARG A 206 -12.90 -26.29 -6.35
C ARG A 206 -12.20 -27.44 -5.61
N LEU A 207 -11.37 -27.10 -4.63
CA LEU A 207 -10.57 -28.06 -3.86
C LEU A 207 -11.21 -28.46 -2.54
N TRP A 208 -11.72 -27.48 -1.79
CA TRP A 208 -12.31 -27.66 -0.47
C TRP A 208 -13.48 -26.70 -0.31
#